data_AF-A0A0B2Q1V0-F1
#
_entry.id   AF-A0A0B2Q1V0-F1
#
_cell.length_a   1.000
_cell.length_b   1.000
_cell.length_c   1.000
_cell.angle_alpha   90.00
_cell.angle_beta   90.00
_cell.angle_gamma   90.00
#
_symmetry.space_group_name_H-M   'P 1'
#
loop_
_entity.id
_entity.type
_entity.pdbx_description
1 polymer ?
#
loop_
_entity_poly.entity_id
_entity_poly.type
_entity_poly.pdbx_seq_one_letter_code
_entity_poly.pdbx_strand_id
1 'polypeptide(L)'
;MTHPLAASPPCFFFGEAIMALFGSVTTPLLKFMAELVLNKSQRLNFDSSSPNGILLFREVSKLIVAYGSRILPLPNKADLYTSKYKGISICLIILTRALSGNFVNFGIFELYGDRALVDALDITVKIILSIPLADIFAFRKVAAAYFAFSESLFSCHLSFVLSLDKTTFMLVVGSLESGLKDSEKISSQCASAIDNLATFYFTHVTVGESVTSPAALNLAGLLSDCAELFSRILRTLFEVVIFENRGNHWTLSRAILSMILISEEYIGLPSMGILYLFTLEQRIFATRPTPAVFFVLYQAYDRCDAQLGFKEQGKILSESDQIQV
;
A
#
# COMPACT_ATOMS: atom_id res chain seq x y z
N MET A 1 4.89 52.64 11.59
CA MET A 1 4.20 52.29 10.33
C MET A 1 3.74 50.86 10.42
N THR A 2 2.48 50.70 10.81
CA THR A 2 1.76 49.44 10.99
C THR A 2 1.19 49.01 9.64
N HIS A 3 1.74 47.97 9.04
CA HIS A 3 1.09 47.26 7.94
C HIS A 3 0.25 46.12 8.54
N PRO A 4 -1.08 46.09 8.32
CA PRO A 4 -1.91 45.02 8.83
C PRO A 4 -1.71 43.75 7.99
N LEU A 5 -1.58 42.64 8.70
CA LEU A 5 -1.66 41.28 8.17
C LEU A 5 -2.90 41.15 7.27
N ALA A 6 -2.66 40.88 5.98
CA ALA A 6 -3.70 40.59 5.03
C ALA A 6 -4.52 39.40 5.53
N ALA A 7 -5.81 39.63 5.72
CA ALA A 7 -6.79 38.65 6.13
C ALA A 7 -6.74 37.42 5.23
N SER A 8 -6.38 36.28 5.82
CA SER A 8 -6.67 34.96 5.25
C SER A 8 -8.18 34.85 5.00
N PRO A 9 -8.63 34.30 3.85
CA PRO A 9 -10.04 34.28 3.51
C PRO A 9 -10.86 33.49 4.55
N PRO A 10 -12.08 33.96 4.92
CA PRO A 10 -12.92 33.40 5.98
C PRO A 10 -13.53 32.02 5.67
N CYS A 11 -13.19 31.40 4.53
CA CYS A 11 -13.80 30.15 4.06
C CYS A 11 -13.26 28.88 4.75
N PHE A 12 -12.18 28.98 5.53
CA PHE A 12 -11.46 27.81 6.07
C PHE A 12 -11.73 27.49 7.55
N PHE A 13 -12.57 28.27 8.24
CA PHE A 13 -13.02 27.96 9.61
C PHE A 13 -14.19 26.94 9.66
N PHE A 14 -14.53 26.31 8.52
CA PHE A 14 -15.75 25.52 8.37
C PHE A 14 -15.73 24.16 9.08
N GLY A 15 -14.56 23.55 9.30
CA GLY A 15 -14.45 22.15 9.75
C GLY A 15 -14.83 21.88 11.21
N GLU A 16 -14.27 22.65 12.15
CA GLU A 16 -14.46 22.39 13.59
C GLU A 16 -15.86 22.81 14.08
N ALA A 17 -16.36 23.95 13.63
CA ALA A 17 -17.64 24.52 14.05
C ALA A 17 -18.85 23.74 13.48
N ILE A 18 -18.77 23.22 12.26
CA ILE A 18 -19.91 22.52 11.63
C ILE A 18 -20.03 21.08 12.10
N MET A 19 -18.91 20.40 12.32
CA MET A 19 -18.95 19.05 12.87
C MET A 19 -19.59 19.07 14.25
N ALA A 20 -19.39 20.12 15.05
CA ALA A 20 -19.96 20.27 16.39
C ALA A 20 -21.49 20.31 16.44
N LEU A 21 -22.18 20.58 15.33
CA LEU A 21 -23.60 20.98 15.40
C LEU A 21 -24.61 19.87 15.07
N PHE A 22 -24.46 19.02 14.05
CA PHE A 22 -25.52 18.02 13.76
C PHE A 22 -25.01 16.76 13.01
N GLY A 23 -25.32 15.57 13.55
CA GLY A 23 -25.00 14.27 12.91
C GLY A 23 -25.61 14.05 11.52
N SER A 24 -26.59 14.87 11.12
CA SER A 24 -27.16 14.89 9.77
C SER A 24 -26.27 15.60 8.74
N VAL A 25 -25.44 16.56 9.15
CA VAL A 25 -24.59 17.39 8.26
C VAL A 25 -23.20 16.77 8.06
N THR A 26 -22.78 15.86 8.94
CA THR A 26 -21.49 15.16 8.88
C THR A 26 -21.29 14.40 7.57
N THR A 27 -22.29 13.63 7.12
CA THR A 27 -22.14 12.83 5.88
C THR A 27 -22.04 13.69 4.62
N PRO A 28 -22.91 14.71 4.41
CA PRO A 28 -22.74 15.67 3.31
C PRO A 28 -21.39 16.37 3.31
N LEU A 29 -20.90 16.81 4.48
CA LEU A 29 -19.61 17.48 4.61
C LEU A 29 -18.44 16.56 4.21
N LEU A 30 -18.43 15.32 4.70
CA LEU A 30 -17.41 14.34 4.33
C LEU A 30 -17.43 14.04 2.83
N LYS A 31 -18.62 13.91 2.23
CA LYS A 31 -18.75 13.72 0.78
C LYS A 31 -18.25 14.92 -0.01
N PHE A 32 -18.58 16.13 0.42
CA PHE A 32 -18.07 17.35 -0.18
C PHE A 32 -16.54 17.36 -0.14
N MET A 33 -15.95 17.06 1.01
CA MET A 33 -14.50 17.03 1.14
C MET A 33 -13.88 15.95 0.24
N ALA A 34 -14.50 14.77 0.14
CA ALA A 34 -14.04 13.69 -0.72
C ALA A 34 -13.99 14.12 -2.19
N GLU A 35 -14.97 14.88 -2.66
CA GLU A 35 -14.99 15.44 -4.02
C GLU A 35 -14.04 16.63 -4.18
N LEU A 36 -13.82 17.43 -3.13
CA LEU A 36 -12.89 18.56 -3.16
C LEU A 36 -11.44 18.09 -3.38
N VAL A 37 -11.03 17.01 -2.71
CA VAL A 37 -9.67 16.45 -2.83
C VAL A 37 -9.49 15.53 -4.04
N LEU A 38 -10.57 15.26 -4.79
CA LEU A 38 -10.49 14.40 -5.96
C LEU A 38 -9.78 15.12 -7.10
N ASN A 39 -8.51 14.79 -7.34
CA ASN A 39 -7.74 15.33 -8.46
C ASN A 39 -8.08 14.65 -9.80
N LYS A 40 -9.36 14.70 -10.20
CA LYS A 40 -9.77 14.24 -11.53
C LYS A 40 -9.47 15.33 -12.56
N SER A 41 -8.91 14.95 -13.70
CA SER A 41 -8.54 15.86 -14.79
C SER A 41 -7.53 16.95 -14.41
N GLN A 42 -6.63 16.67 -13.45
CA GLN A 42 -5.60 17.62 -13.00
C GLN A 42 -6.17 18.94 -12.45
N ARG A 43 -7.37 18.91 -11.86
CA ARG A 43 -8.02 20.09 -11.26
C ARG A 43 -7.21 20.68 -10.10
N LEU A 44 -6.46 19.84 -9.39
CA LEU A 44 -5.60 20.24 -8.27
C LEU A 44 -4.13 20.29 -8.75
N ASN A 45 -3.86 21.04 -9.81
CA ASN A 45 -2.50 21.28 -10.27
C ASN A 45 -2.02 22.62 -9.69
N PHE A 46 -1.40 22.57 -8.51
CA PHE A 46 -0.77 23.73 -7.90
C PHE A 46 0.68 23.83 -8.35
N ASP A 47 1.15 25.04 -8.64
CA ASP A 47 2.57 25.26 -8.88
C ASP A 47 3.39 24.87 -7.65
N SER A 48 4.61 24.38 -7.86
CA SER A 48 5.51 23.93 -6.77
C SER A 48 5.85 25.03 -5.74
N SER A 49 5.64 26.29 -6.11
CA SER A 49 5.80 27.48 -5.26
C SER A 49 4.51 27.86 -4.51
N SER A 50 3.38 27.24 -4.82
CA SER A 50 2.08 27.57 -4.24
C SER A 50 1.85 26.86 -2.91
N PRO A 51 1.52 27.59 -1.82
CA PRO A 51 1.19 26.98 -0.53
C PRO A 51 -0.20 26.33 -0.51
N ASN A 52 -0.99 26.46 -1.59
CA ASN A 52 -2.40 26.06 -1.61
C ASN A 52 -2.60 24.56 -1.41
N GLY A 53 -1.73 23.71 -1.95
CA GLY A 53 -1.80 22.27 -1.75
C GLY A 53 -1.59 21.89 -0.27
N ILE A 54 -0.59 22.50 0.36
CA ILE A 54 -0.28 22.28 1.79
C ILE A 54 -1.44 22.74 2.67
N LEU A 55 -1.99 23.94 2.41
CA LEU A 55 -3.14 24.47 3.15
C LEU A 55 -4.38 23.58 3.00
N LEU A 56 -4.66 23.11 1.79
CA LEU A 56 -5.77 22.19 1.53
C LEU A 56 -5.61 20.90 2.34
N PHE A 57 -4.42 20.30 2.32
CA PHE A 57 -4.17 19.07 3.09
C PHE A 57 -4.25 19.28 4.60
N ARG A 58 -3.83 20.43 5.12
CA ARG A 58 -4.00 20.76 6.54
C ARG A 58 -5.47 20.77 6.95
N GLU A 59 -6.34 21.30 6.11
CA GLU A 59 -7.79 21.29 6.38
C GLU A 59 -8.40 19.90 6.27
N VAL A 60 -7.91 19.07 5.33
CA VAL A 60 -8.26 17.64 5.26
C VAL A 60 -7.87 16.93 6.56
N SER A 61 -6.64 17.15 7.02
CA SER A 61 -6.11 16.55 8.25
C SER A 61 -6.97 16.94 9.46
N LYS A 62 -7.24 18.23 9.67
CA LYS A 62 -8.11 18.71 10.75
C LYS A 62 -9.49 18.05 10.73
N LEU A 63 -10.11 17.95 9.54
CA LEU A 63 -11.42 17.30 9.39
C LEU A 63 -11.36 15.82 9.80
N ILE A 64 -10.35 15.09 9.34
CA ILE A 64 -10.15 13.66 9.64
C ILE A 64 -9.91 13.45 11.14
N VAL A 65 -9.05 14.25 11.75
CA VAL A 65 -8.75 14.19 13.19
C VAL A 65 -10.00 14.51 14.03
N ALA A 66 -10.74 15.55 13.66
CA ALA A 66 -11.98 15.92 14.35
C ALA A 66 -13.07 14.86 14.21
N TYR A 67 -13.19 14.24 13.03
CA TYR A 67 -14.13 13.14 12.80
C TYR A 67 -13.73 11.89 13.58
N GLY A 68 -12.46 11.48 13.48
CA GLY A 68 -11.89 10.31 14.13
C GLY A 68 -12.01 10.33 15.65
N SER A 69 -11.66 11.47 16.26
CA SER A 69 -11.73 11.66 17.71
C SER A 69 -13.15 11.53 18.26
N ARG A 70 -14.17 11.73 17.42
CA ARG A 70 -15.59 11.61 17.80
C ARG A 70 -16.18 10.24 17.49
N ILE A 71 -15.72 9.59 16.43
CA ILE A 71 -16.26 8.29 16.00
C ILE A 71 -15.71 7.11 16.82
N LEU A 72 -14.48 7.22 17.30
CA LEU A 72 -13.84 6.20 18.14
C LEU A 72 -14.57 5.94 19.47
N PRO A 73 -14.95 6.96 20.28
CA PRO A 73 -15.63 6.74 21.55
C PRO A 73 -17.12 6.40 21.42
N LEU A 74 -17.70 6.46 20.21
CA LEU A 74 -19.13 6.20 20.04
C LEU A 74 -19.46 4.71 20.32
N PRO A 75 -20.48 4.44 21.16
CA PRO A 75 -20.86 3.08 21.52
C PRO A 75 -21.45 2.34 20.31
N ASN A 76 -21.22 1.03 20.28
CA ASN A 76 -21.72 0.13 19.25
C ASN A 76 -23.25 0.01 19.35
N LYS A 77 -23.99 0.76 18.52
CA LYS A 77 -25.46 0.71 18.42
C LYS A 77 -25.92 -0.38 17.44
N ALA A 78 -27.20 -0.76 17.47
CA ALA A 78 -27.81 -1.79 16.61
C ALA A 78 -27.54 -1.58 15.10
N ASP A 79 -27.51 -0.33 14.62
CA ASP A 79 -27.16 0.00 13.22
C ASP A 79 -25.69 0.48 13.09
N LEU A 80 -24.74 -0.41 13.35
CA LEU A 80 -23.29 -0.12 13.25
C LEU A 80 -22.88 0.42 11.89
N TYR A 81 -23.43 -0.16 10.82
CA TYR A 81 -23.06 0.23 9.47
C TYR A 81 -23.44 1.70 9.15
N THR A 82 -24.70 2.07 9.42
CA THR A 82 -25.22 3.40 9.09
C THR A 82 -24.62 4.48 9.99
N SER A 83 -24.42 4.15 11.27
CA SER A 83 -23.93 5.11 12.27
C SER A 83 -22.42 5.30 12.26
N LYS A 84 -21.64 4.24 11.99
CA LYS A 84 -20.18 4.22 12.15
C LYS A 84 -19.46 3.94 10.83
N TYR A 85 -19.67 2.78 10.23
CA TYR A 85 -18.84 2.31 9.12
C TYR A 85 -19.01 3.12 7.83
N LYS A 86 -20.21 3.63 7.56
CA LYS A 86 -20.46 4.48 6.40
C LYS A 86 -19.62 5.76 6.43
N GLY A 87 -19.56 6.45 7.56
CA GLY A 87 -18.77 7.67 7.68
C GLY A 87 -17.26 7.38 7.65
N ILE A 88 -16.83 6.28 8.30
CA ILE A 88 -15.45 5.81 8.23
C ILE A 88 -15.03 5.52 6.79
N SER A 89 -15.87 4.84 6.00
CA SER A 89 -15.55 4.55 4.59
C SER A 89 -15.31 5.82 3.78
N ILE A 90 -16.07 6.89 4.03
CA ILE A 90 -15.88 8.18 3.34
C ILE A 90 -14.59 8.85 3.84
N CYS A 91 -14.30 8.78 5.13
CA CYS A 91 -13.05 9.30 5.71
C CYS A 91 -11.81 8.63 5.07
N LEU A 92 -11.83 7.32 4.91
CA LEU A 92 -10.77 6.57 4.22
C LEU A 92 -10.63 7.00 2.75
N ILE A 93 -11.75 7.24 2.06
CA ILE A 93 -11.73 7.75 0.68
C ILE A 93 -11.12 9.14 0.59
N ILE A 94 -11.46 10.05 1.51
CA ILE A 94 -10.88 11.41 1.55
C ILE A 94 -9.36 11.30 1.66
N LEU A 95 -8.87 10.52 2.63
CA LEU A 95 -7.43 10.42 2.85
C LEU A 95 -6.73 9.74 1.67
N THR A 96 -7.27 8.64 1.16
CA THR A 96 -6.71 7.95 -0.03
C THR A 96 -6.55 8.90 -1.22
N ARG A 97 -7.57 9.70 -1.51
CA ARG A 97 -7.55 10.70 -2.60
C ARG A 97 -6.55 11.82 -2.31
N ALA A 98 -6.39 12.22 -1.05
CA ALA A 98 -5.42 13.24 -0.66
C ALA A 98 -3.97 12.74 -0.80
N LEU A 99 -3.69 11.50 -0.40
CA LEU A 99 -2.36 10.90 -0.48
C LEU A 99 -1.95 10.60 -1.93
N SER A 100 -2.84 9.98 -2.72
CA SER A 100 -2.58 9.63 -4.12
C SER A 100 -2.92 10.75 -5.12
N GLY A 101 -3.31 11.92 -4.64
CA GLY A 101 -3.76 13.04 -5.48
C GLY A 101 -2.64 13.85 -6.13
N ASN A 102 -1.39 13.64 -5.71
CA ASN A 102 -0.17 14.31 -6.23
C ASN A 102 -0.22 15.85 -6.24
N PHE A 103 -1.10 16.47 -5.45
CA PHE A 103 -1.23 17.94 -5.37
C PHE A 103 -0.43 18.54 -4.19
N VAL A 104 0.21 17.70 -3.37
CA VAL A 104 1.10 18.12 -2.29
C VAL A 104 2.34 17.23 -2.26
N ASN A 105 3.51 17.83 -2.05
CA ASN A 105 4.70 17.07 -1.69
C ASN A 105 4.74 16.90 -0.17
N PHE A 106 4.54 15.67 0.30
CA PHE A 106 4.46 15.37 1.72
C PHE A 106 5.78 15.50 2.47
N GLY A 107 6.93 15.42 1.78
CA GLY A 107 8.24 15.65 2.40
C GLY A 107 8.39 17.07 2.98
N ILE A 108 7.58 18.01 2.50
CA ILE A 108 7.53 19.38 3.01
C ILE A 108 7.03 19.42 4.46
N PHE A 109 6.08 18.54 4.85
CA PHE A 109 5.57 18.51 6.23
C PHE A 109 6.66 18.11 7.23
N GLU A 110 7.52 17.16 6.85
CA GLU A 110 8.65 16.74 7.68
C GLU A 110 9.70 17.85 7.82
N LEU A 111 10.00 18.58 6.73
CA LEU A 111 10.95 19.69 6.74
C LEU A 111 10.51 20.88 7.60
N TYR A 112 9.21 21.19 7.63
CA TYR A 112 8.65 22.28 8.44
C TYR A 112 8.18 21.83 9.84
N GLY A 113 8.31 20.54 10.18
CA GLY A 113 7.83 19.99 11.45
C GLY A 113 6.30 20.06 11.61
N ASP A 114 5.54 20.09 10.50
CA ASP A 114 4.08 20.13 10.52
C ASP A 114 3.53 18.72 10.72
N ARG A 115 2.82 18.52 11.84
CA ARG A 115 2.27 17.23 12.26
C ARG A 115 0.98 16.82 11.54
N ALA A 116 0.43 17.67 10.67
CA ALA A 116 -0.86 17.42 10.03
C ALA A 116 -0.94 16.04 9.33
N LEU A 117 0.12 15.60 8.64
CA LEU A 117 0.14 14.30 7.97
C LEU A 117 0.15 13.16 8.99
N VAL A 118 1.05 13.21 9.97
CA VAL A 118 1.21 12.16 10.97
C VAL A 118 -0.05 12.01 11.82
N ASP A 119 -0.64 13.13 12.25
CA ASP A 119 -1.86 13.11 13.08
C ASP A 119 -3.06 12.55 12.29
N ALA A 120 -3.17 12.84 10.98
CA ALA A 120 -4.21 12.28 10.12
C ALA A 120 -4.02 10.78 9.85
N LEU A 121 -2.78 10.31 9.70
CA LEU A 121 -2.46 8.89 9.55
C LEU A 121 -2.72 8.12 10.86
N ASP A 122 -2.26 8.63 12.00
CA ASP A 122 -2.43 7.99 13.32
C ASP A 122 -3.91 7.81 13.69
N ILE A 123 -4.73 8.86 13.54
CA ILE A 123 -6.16 8.73 13.81
C ILE A 123 -6.85 7.77 12.83
N THR A 124 -6.41 7.73 11.57
CA THR A 124 -7.00 6.83 10.57
C THR A 124 -6.65 5.38 10.85
N VAL A 125 -5.41 5.08 11.25
CA VAL A 125 -5.01 3.75 11.71
C VAL A 125 -5.85 3.32 12.91
N LYS A 126 -6.04 4.20 13.90
CA LYS A 126 -6.93 3.90 15.04
C LYS A 126 -8.37 3.61 14.63
N ILE A 127 -8.90 4.35 13.66
CA ILE A 127 -10.24 4.13 13.12
C ILE A 127 -10.35 2.75 12.45
N ILE A 128 -9.39 2.36 11.60
CA ILE A 128 -9.44 1.06 10.92
C ILE A 128 -9.29 -0.11 11.90
N LEU A 129 -8.43 0.03 12.91
CA LEU A 129 -8.26 -1.00 13.95
C LEU A 129 -9.50 -1.16 14.83
N SER A 130 -10.37 -0.15 14.88
CA SER A 130 -11.65 -0.24 15.60
C SER A 130 -12.71 -1.09 14.89
N ILE A 131 -12.49 -1.47 13.62
CA ILE A 131 -13.41 -2.29 12.83
C ILE A 131 -12.87 -3.73 12.77
N PRO A 132 -13.62 -4.73 13.24
CA PRO A 132 -13.24 -6.13 13.08
C PRO A 132 -13.07 -6.50 11.60
N LEU A 133 -12.05 -7.29 11.28
CA LEU A 133 -11.77 -7.70 9.90
C LEU A 133 -12.98 -8.40 9.24
N ALA A 134 -13.75 -9.18 10.01
CA ALA A 134 -14.98 -9.82 9.55
C ALA A 134 -16.02 -8.81 9.03
N ASP A 135 -16.17 -7.67 9.71
CA ASP A 135 -17.10 -6.60 9.31
C ASP A 135 -16.62 -5.89 8.04
N ILE A 136 -15.30 -5.74 7.87
CA ILE A 136 -14.72 -5.17 6.65
C ILE A 136 -15.17 -6.00 5.43
N PHE A 137 -15.00 -7.33 5.48
CA PHE A 137 -15.42 -8.23 4.40
C PHE A 137 -16.94 -8.33 4.24
N ALA A 138 -17.71 -8.21 5.33
CA ALA A 138 -19.18 -8.20 5.25
C ALA A 138 -19.71 -6.98 4.46
N PHE A 139 -19.08 -5.82 4.60
CA PHE A 139 -19.52 -4.58 3.96
C PHE A 139 -18.62 -4.16 2.79
N ARG A 140 -18.98 -4.57 1.57
CA ARG A 140 -18.19 -4.30 0.34
C ARG A 140 -17.73 -2.85 0.14
N LYS A 141 -18.53 -1.85 0.54
CA LYS A 141 -18.14 -0.43 0.44
C LYS A 141 -17.01 -0.06 1.40
N VAL A 142 -17.01 -0.66 2.60
CA VAL A 142 -15.97 -0.48 3.61
C VAL A 142 -14.72 -1.20 3.16
N ALA A 143 -14.82 -2.46 2.71
CA ALA A 143 -13.70 -3.20 2.13
C ALA A 143 -13.00 -2.42 1.00
N ALA A 144 -13.78 -1.92 0.03
CA ALA A 144 -13.23 -1.16 -1.09
C ALA A 144 -12.50 0.13 -0.65
N ALA A 145 -13.00 0.82 0.38
CA ALA A 145 -12.34 2.00 0.93
C ALA A 145 -11.09 1.63 1.75
N TYR A 146 -11.15 0.56 2.54
CA TYR A 146 -10.06 0.07 3.38
C TYR A 146 -8.85 -0.38 2.56
N PHE A 147 -9.07 -1.24 1.56
CA PHE A 147 -7.98 -1.76 0.74
C PHE A 147 -7.39 -0.72 -0.22
N ALA A 148 -8.21 0.24 -0.69
CA ALA A 148 -7.69 1.39 -1.43
C ALA A 148 -6.81 2.31 -0.56
N PHE A 149 -7.23 2.56 0.68
CA PHE A 149 -6.40 3.30 1.63
C PHE A 149 -5.11 2.55 1.95
N SER A 150 -5.19 1.24 2.21
CA SER A 150 -4.02 0.42 2.55
C SER A 150 -3.01 0.38 1.40
N GLU A 151 -3.46 0.23 0.15
CA GLU A 151 -2.58 0.33 -1.02
C GLU A 151 -1.87 1.69 -1.10
N SER A 152 -2.61 2.79 -0.95
CA SER A 152 -2.07 4.15 -0.97
C SER A 152 -1.06 4.38 0.17
N LEU A 153 -1.35 3.86 1.35
CA LEU A 153 -0.49 3.95 2.52
C LEU A 153 0.86 3.25 2.29
N PHE A 154 0.84 2.05 1.73
CA PHE A 154 2.05 1.28 1.41
C PHE A 154 2.82 1.85 0.22
N SER A 155 2.15 2.49 -0.73
CA SER A 155 2.77 3.09 -1.90
C SER A 155 3.44 4.44 -1.59
N CYS A 156 2.77 5.30 -0.81
CA CYS A 156 3.20 6.67 -0.60
C CYS A 156 3.90 6.92 0.75
N HIS A 157 3.55 6.15 1.79
CA HIS A 157 3.96 6.43 3.18
C HIS A 157 4.41 5.17 3.92
N LEU A 158 5.15 4.29 3.25
CA LEU A 158 5.61 3.03 3.85
C LEU A 158 6.47 3.26 5.12
N SER A 159 7.30 4.30 5.16
CA SER A 159 8.08 4.66 6.35
C SER A 159 7.21 4.85 7.60
N PHE A 160 5.98 5.37 7.45
CA PHE A 160 5.03 5.48 8.56
C PHE A 160 4.54 4.10 9.01
N VAL A 161 4.20 3.21 8.07
CA VAL A 161 3.76 1.83 8.38
C VAL A 161 4.83 1.07 9.16
N LEU A 162 6.10 1.27 8.81
CA LEU A 162 7.25 0.64 9.48
C LEU A 162 7.59 1.26 10.84
N SER A 163 7.03 2.43 11.14
CA SER A 163 7.13 3.06 12.47
C SER A 163 6.04 2.61 13.44
N LEU A 164 5.05 1.84 12.96
CA LEU A 164 3.99 1.28 13.81
C LEU A 164 4.53 0.17 14.71
N ASP A 165 3.82 -0.11 15.80
CA ASP A 165 4.13 -1.24 16.67
C ASP A 165 3.92 -2.59 15.94
N LYS A 166 4.66 -3.61 16.39
CA LYS A 166 4.65 -4.95 15.78
C LYS A 166 3.24 -5.55 15.66
N THR A 167 2.38 -5.35 16.65
CA THR A 167 1.03 -5.90 16.67
C THR A 167 0.15 -5.24 15.61
N THR A 168 0.17 -3.91 15.54
CA THR A 168 -0.55 -3.16 14.51
C THR A 168 -0.05 -3.50 13.11
N PHE A 169 1.27 -3.57 12.91
CA PHE A 169 1.87 -3.95 11.63
C PHE A 169 1.38 -5.33 11.18
N MET A 170 1.46 -6.34 12.05
CA MET A 170 1.03 -7.71 11.76
C MET A 170 -0.47 -7.79 11.41
N LEU A 171 -1.32 -7.00 12.08
CA LEU A 171 -2.75 -6.95 11.79
C LEU A 171 -3.00 -6.34 10.41
N VAL A 172 -2.33 -5.24 10.09
CA VAL A 172 -2.45 -4.58 8.77
C VAL A 172 -1.96 -5.52 7.67
N VAL A 173 -0.77 -6.10 7.78
CA VAL A 173 -0.26 -7.00 6.73
C VAL A 173 -1.07 -8.31 6.64
N GLY A 174 -1.49 -8.88 7.78
CA GLY A 174 -2.38 -10.05 7.79
C GLY A 174 -3.77 -9.78 7.17
N SER A 175 -4.25 -8.54 7.25
CA SER A 175 -5.47 -8.14 6.54
C SER A 175 -5.29 -8.10 5.02
N LEU A 176 -4.09 -7.72 4.53
CA LEU A 176 -3.75 -7.76 3.10
C LEU A 176 -3.72 -9.20 2.57
N GLU A 177 -3.13 -10.12 3.34
CA GLU A 177 -3.14 -11.55 3.04
C GLU A 177 -4.57 -12.07 2.87
N SER A 178 -5.44 -11.77 3.84
CA SER A 178 -6.85 -12.18 3.79
C SER A 178 -7.59 -11.55 2.59
N GLY A 179 -7.23 -10.31 2.22
CA GLY A 179 -7.80 -9.59 1.09
C GLY A 179 -7.43 -10.18 -0.28
N LEU A 180 -6.32 -10.91 -0.40
CA LEU A 180 -5.89 -11.52 -1.67
C LEU A 180 -6.95 -12.49 -2.24
N LYS A 181 -7.69 -13.18 -1.36
CA LYS A 181 -8.72 -14.18 -1.72
C LYS A 181 -10.10 -13.56 -2.01
N ASP A 182 -10.29 -12.26 -1.79
CA ASP A 182 -11.59 -11.60 -1.98
C ASP A 182 -11.85 -11.27 -3.45
N SER A 183 -12.27 -10.06 -3.83
CA SER A 183 -12.53 -9.68 -5.23
C SER A 183 -11.26 -9.40 -6.03
N GLU A 184 -11.33 -9.51 -7.37
CA GLU A 184 -10.20 -9.22 -8.27
C GLU A 184 -9.56 -7.83 -8.02
N LYS A 185 -10.41 -6.81 -7.81
CA LYS A 185 -9.95 -5.46 -7.50
C LYS A 185 -9.19 -5.43 -6.17
N ILE A 186 -9.80 -5.92 -5.09
CA ILE A 186 -9.17 -5.91 -3.75
C ILE A 186 -7.88 -6.74 -3.77
N SER A 187 -7.88 -7.88 -4.44
CA SER A 187 -6.72 -8.74 -4.63
C SER A 187 -5.57 -8.00 -5.33
N SER A 188 -5.85 -7.23 -6.38
CA SER A 188 -4.83 -6.38 -7.04
C SER A 188 -4.29 -5.29 -6.11
N GLN A 189 -5.14 -4.68 -5.28
CA GLN A 189 -4.70 -3.63 -4.34
C GLN A 189 -3.82 -4.21 -3.23
N CYS A 190 -4.18 -5.39 -2.72
CA CYS A 190 -3.38 -6.11 -1.73
C CYS A 190 -2.04 -6.55 -2.30
N ALA A 191 -2.03 -7.12 -3.52
CA ALA A 191 -0.80 -7.52 -4.21
C ALA A 191 0.12 -6.32 -4.45
N SER A 192 -0.42 -5.19 -4.89
CA SER A 192 0.32 -3.92 -5.05
C SER A 192 0.94 -3.43 -3.72
N ALA A 193 0.18 -3.48 -2.63
CA ALA A 193 0.67 -3.10 -1.30
C ALA A 193 1.81 -4.01 -0.81
N ILE A 194 1.66 -5.32 -0.97
CA ILE A 194 2.66 -6.34 -0.60
C ILE A 194 3.93 -6.14 -1.44
N ASP A 195 3.78 -5.92 -2.74
CA ASP A 195 4.87 -5.66 -3.66
C ASP A 195 5.67 -4.39 -3.31
N ASN A 196 5.00 -3.30 -2.92
CA ASN A 196 5.68 -2.08 -2.46
C ASN A 196 6.47 -2.32 -1.17
N LEU A 197 5.92 -3.06 -0.21
CA LEU A 197 6.62 -3.44 1.01
C LEU A 197 7.85 -4.31 0.70
N ALA A 198 7.66 -5.29 -0.17
CA ALA A 198 8.70 -6.18 -0.60
C ALA A 198 9.84 -5.42 -1.32
N THR A 199 9.48 -4.63 -2.33
CA THR A 199 10.43 -3.81 -3.10
C THR A 199 11.22 -2.87 -2.20
N PHE A 200 10.58 -2.24 -1.22
CA PHE A 200 11.25 -1.36 -0.27
C PHE A 200 12.28 -2.09 0.58
N TYR A 201 11.95 -3.28 1.12
CA TYR A 201 12.94 -4.10 1.82
C TYR A 201 14.10 -4.44 0.91
N PHE A 202 13.79 -4.88 -0.31
CA PHE A 202 14.78 -5.34 -1.25
C PHE A 202 15.79 -4.21 -1.59
N THR A 203 15.29 -3.00 -1.86
CA THR A 203 16.12 -1.84 -2.19
C THR A 203 16.94 -1.36 -1.00
N HIS A 204 16.36 -1.28 0.21
CA HIS A 204 17.03 -0.69 1.36
C HIS A 204 17.91 -1.65 2.16
N VAL A 205 17.62 -2.95 2.14
CA VAL A 205 18.34 -3.95 2.95
C VAL A 205 19.27 -4.81 2.09
N THR A 206 18.79 -5.40 0.99
CA THR A 206 19.61 -6.29 0.15
C THR A 206 20.52 -5.58 -0.85
N VAL A 207 20.10 -4.45 -1.43
CA VAL A 207 20.94 -3.68 -2.38
C VAL A 207 21.87 -2.70 -1.66
N GLY A 208 21.61 -2.42 -0.38
CA GLY A 208 22.52 -1.64 0.46
C GLY A 208 22.56 -0.14 0.15
N GLU A 209 21.62 0.41 -0.63
CA GLU A 209 21.61 1.84 -1.00
C GLU A 209 21.37 2.78 0.19
N SER A 210 20.93 2.29 1.37
CA SER A 210 20.85 3.10 2.60
C SER A 210 20.67 2.28 3.88
N VAL A 211 21.76 1.69 4.38
CA VAL A 211 21.84 1.04 5.71
C VAL A 211 21.65 2.05 6.88
N THR A 212 21.39 3.34 6.60
CA THR A 212 21.35 4.43 7.60
C THR A 212 19.95 4.94 7.96
N SER A 213 18.86 4.43 7.35
CA SER A 213 17.51 4.85 7.72
C SER A 213 16.95 4.03 8.89
N PRO A 214 16.41 4.64 9.96
CA PRO A 214 15.77 3.93 11.08
C PRO A 214 14.66 2.96 10.63
N ALA A 215 13.98 3.29 9.53
CA ALA A 215 12.93 2.44 8.96
C ALA A 215 13.48 1.12 8.39
N ALA A 216 14.70 1.11 7.83
CA ALA A 216 15.31 -0.09 7.28
C ALA A 216 15.75 -1.07 8.38
N LEU A 217 16.27 -0.54 9.50
CA LEU A 217 16.64 -1.34 10.67
C LEU A 217 15.42 -1.93 11.39
N ASN A 218 14.37 -1.13 11.59
CA ASN A 218 13.11 -1.61 12.14
C ASN A 218 12.48 -2.70 11.27
N LEU A 219 12.54 -2.51 9.95
CA LEU A 219 12.01 -3.48 9.02
C LEU A 219 12.84 -4.77 9.01
N ALA A 220 14.17 -4.74 9.09
CA ALA A 220 14.99 -5.95 9.20
C ALA A 220 14.69 -6.76 10.48
N GLY A 221 14.50 -6.08 11.62
CA GLY A 221 14.05 -6.72 12.86
C GLY A 221 12.65 -7.32 12.73
N LEU A 222 11.70 -6.57 12.18
CA LEU A 222 10.35 -7.05 11.89
C LEU A 222 10.38 -8.25 10.93
N LEU A 223 11.24 -8.28 9.91
CA LEU A 223 11.29 -9.36 8.92
C LEU A 223 11.76 -10.68 9.53
N SER A 224 12.79 -10.64 10.38
CA SER A 224 13.25 -11.83 11.11
C SER A 224 12.13 -12.45 11.97
N ASP A 225 11.29 -11.59 12.54
CA ASP A 225 10.15 -12.00 13.35
C ASP A 225 8.89 -12.35 12.53
N CYS A 226 8.79 -11.88 11.29
CA CYS A 226 7.62 -12.02 10.42
C CYS A 226 7.84 -12.97 9.24
N ALA A 227 8.94 -13.73 9.21
CA ALA A 227 9.28 -14.65 8.12
C ALA A 227 8.13 -15.63 7.80
N GLU A 228 7.46 -16.16 8.83
CA GLU A 228 6.31 -17.05 8.66
C GLU A 228 5.14 -16.36 7.94
N LEU A 229 4.87 -15.09 8.25
CA LEU A 229 3.80 -14.31 7.63
C LEU A 229 4.10 -14.05 6.14
N PHE A 230 5.35 -13.74 5.80
CA PHE A 230 5.78 -13.58 4.41
C PHE A 230 5.68 -14.89 3.61
N SER A 231 6.09 -16.02 4.18
CA SER A 231 5.92 -17.34 3.58
C SER A 231 4.44 -17.70 3.40
N ARG A 232 3.56 -17.30 4.33
CA ARG A 232 2.11 -17.52 4.23
C ARG A 232 1.47 -16.65 3.14
N ILE A 233 1.89 -15.40 3.01
CA ILE A 233 1.46 -14.49 1.94
C ILE A 233 1.88 -15.02 0.57
N LEU A 234 3.14 -15.46 0.43
CA LEU A 234 3.64 -16.03 -0.82
C LEU A 234 2.83 -17.27 -1.24
N ARG A 235 2.53 -18.17 -0.29
CA ARG A 235 1.66 -19.33 -0.51
C ARG A 235 0.27 -18.93 -0.97
N THR A 236 -0.33 -17.94 -0.33
CA THR A 236 -1.66 -17.41 -0.69
C THR A 236 -1.66 -16.79 -2.09
N LEU A 237 -0.61 -16.05 -2.46
CA LEU A 237 -0.45 -15.51 -3.81
C LEU A 237 -0.39 -16.62 -4.86
N PHE A 238 0.37 -17.69 -4.61
CA PHE A 238 0.41 -18.85 -5.49
C PHE A 238 -0.95 -19.56 -5.58
N GLU A 239 -1.63 -19.76 -4.45
CA GLU A 239 -2.96 -20.38 -4.42
C GLU A 239 -3.95 -19.58 -5.28
N VAL A 240 -3.98 -18.26 -5.15
CA VAL A 240 -4.82 -17.36 -5.96
C VAL A 240 -4.49 -17.47 -7.44
N VAL A 241 -3.22 -17.41 -7.84
CA VAL A 241 -2.83 -17.50 -9.26
C VAL A 241 -3.05 -18.90 -9.85
N ILE A 242 -2.88 -19.95 -9.05
CA ILE A 242 -2.98 -21.34 -9.50
C ILE A 242 -4.44 -21.82 -9.59
N PHE A 243 -5.27 -21.44 -8.63
CA PHE A 243 -6.64 -21.96 -8.55
C PHE A 243 -7.69 -20.98 -9.09
N GLU A 244 -7.40 -19.68 -9.16
CA GLU A 244 -8.38 -18.68 -9.59
C GLU A 244 -8.02 -18.08 -10.95
N ASN A 245 -8.97 -18.11 -11.89
CA ASN A 245 -8.81 -17.55 -13.22
C ASN A 245 -9.26 -16.07 -13.24
N ARG A 246 -8.38 -15.17 -12.78
CA ARG A 246 -8.64 -13.71 -12.65
C ARG A 246 -7.80 -12.90 -13.63
N GLY A 247 -8.30 -11.75 -14.13
CA GLY A 247 -7.58 -10.89 -15.08
C GLY A 247 -6.37 -10.12 -14.52
N ASN A 248 -6.12 -10.21 -13.21
CA ASN A 248 -5.10 -9.45 -12.49
C ASN A 248 -3.72 -10.15 -12.39
N HIS A 249 -3.42 -11.07 -13.32
CA HIS A 249 -2.19 -11.88 -13.31
C HIS A 249 -0.89 -11.06 -13.23
N TRP A 250 -0.82 -9.89 -13.87
CA TRP A 250 0.37 -9.03 -13.87
C TRP A 250 0.74 -8.52 -12.47
N THR A 251 -0.23 -7.97 -11.74
CA THR A 251 0.03 -7.42 -10.40
C THR A 251 0.40 -8.52 -9.42
N LEU A 252 -0.25 -9.69 -9.54
CA LEU A 252 0.04 -10.86 -8.72
C LEU A 252 1.42 -11.43 -9.03
N SER A 253 1.82 -11.56 -10.30
CA SER A 253 3.15 -12.05 -10.67
C SER A 253 4.26 -11.12 -10.17
N ARG A 254 4.04 -9.81 -10.23
CA ARG A 254 4.99 -8.81 -9.71
C ARG A 254 5.16 -8.96 -8.20
N ALA A 255 4.05 -9.07 -7.46
CA ALA A 255 4.09 -9.30 -6.01
C ALA A 255 4.79 -10.62 -5.64
N ILE A 256 4.52 -11.72 -6.36
CA ILE A 256 5.19 -13.01 -6.16
C ILE A 256 6.70 -12.86 -6.36
N LEU A 257 7.13 -12.20 -7.43
CA LEU A 257 8.54 -11.98 -7.70
C LEU A 257 9.22 -11.21 -6.57
N SER A 258 8.67 -10.05 -6.20
CA SER A 258 9.23 -9.21 -5.14
C SER A 258 9.27 -9.96 -3.80
N MET A 259 8.28 -10.80 -3.52
CA MET A 259 8.25 -11.65 -2.32
C MET A 259 9.32 -12.76 -2.35
N ILE A 260 9.54 -13.42 -3.49
CA ILE A 260 10.58 -14.46 -3.64
C ILE A 260 11.97 -13.88 -3.39
N LEU A 261 12.25 -12.70 -3.96
CA LEU A 261 13.56 -12.02 -3.85
C LEU A 261 13.98 -11.70 -2.40
N ILE A 262 13.03 -11.73 -1.48
CA ILE A 262 13.22 -11.37 -0.07
C ILE A 262 13.35 -12.60 0.82
N SER A 263 12.78 -13.71 0.39
CA SER A 263 12.79 -14.96 1.13
C SER A 263 14.03 -15.78 0.76
N GLU A 264 15.09 -15.70 1.58
CA GLU A 264 16.31 -16.51 1.42
C GLU A 264 16.00 -18.02 1.39
N GLU A 265 14.97 -18.44 2.13
CA GLU A 265 14.52 -19.83 2.24
C GLU A 265 14.02 -20.42 0.90
N TYR A 266 13.48 -19.60 0.00
CA TYR A 266 13.00 -20.04 -1.32
C TYR A 266 14.04 -19.89 -2.44
N ILE A 267 15.08 -19.08 -2.24
CA ILE A 267 16.21 -18.94 -3.16
C ILE A 267 17.07 -20.23 -3.16
N GLY A 268 17.12 -20.95 -2.03
CA GLY A 268 17.91 -22.18 -1.87
C GLY A 268 17.28 -23.48 -2.42
N LEU A 269 16.06 -23.47 -2.97
CA LEU A 269 15.39 -24.66 -3.53
C LEU A 269 15.34 -24.59 -5.09
N PRO A 270 16.44 -25.00 -5.78
CA PRO A 270 16.57 -24.88 -7.23
C PRO A 270 15.51 -25.64 -8.04
N SER A 271 14.86 -26.65 -7.45
CA SER A 271 13.88 -27.50 -8.15
C SER A 271 12.43 -27.01 -8.06
N MET A 272 12.06 -26.24 -7.02
CA MET A 272 10.68 -25.75 -6.85
C MET A 272 10.53 -24.30 -7.32
N GLY A 273 11.49 -23.41 -7.03
CA GLY A 273 11.41 -22.02 -7.50
C GLY A 273 11.34 -21.91 -9.03
N ILE A 274 12.20 -22.64 -9.73
CA ILE A 274 12.28 -22.63 -11.20
C ILE A 274 11.04 -23.28 -11.83
N LEU A 275 10.56 -24.42 -11.30
CA LEU A 275 9.36 -25.09 -11.85
C LEU A 275 8.10 -24.23 -11.64
N TYR A 276 7.98 -23.52 -10.52
CA TYR A 276 6.86 -22.60 -10.27
C TYR A 276 6.95 -21.32 -11.10
N LEU A 277 8.15 -20.76 -11.32
CA LEU A 277 8.41 -19.69 -12.29
C LEU A 277 8.07 -20.13 -13.72
N PHE A 278 8.42 -21.36 -14.10
CA PHE A 278 8.09 -21.95 -15.40
C PHE A 278 6.58 -22.19 -15.56
N THR A 279 5.90 -22.60 -14.49
CA THR A 279 4.44 -22.79 -14.48
C THR A 279 3.68 -21.45 -14.51
N LEU A 280 4.21 -20.42 -13.84
CA LEU A 280 3.75 -19.03 -13.96
C LEU A 280 3.96 -18.51 -15.39
N GLU A 281 5.13 -18.77 -15.98
CA GLU A 281 5.45 -18.39 -17.35
C GLU A 281 4.48 -19.04 -18.34
N GLN A 282 4.18 -20.34 -18.23
CA GLN A 282 3.21 -21.03 -19.08
C GLN A 282 1.77 -20.48 -18.95
N ARG A 283 1.34 -20.10 -17.74
CA ARG A 283 -0.01 -19.53 -17.51
C ARG A 283 -0.14 -18.06 -17.92
N ILE A 284 0.91 -17.26 -17.73
CA ILE A 284 0.97 -15.87 -18.20
C ILE A 284 1.06 -15.84 -19.74
N PHE A 285 1.79 -16.78 -20.35
CA PHE A 285 1.85 -16.95 -21.81
C PHE A 285 0.49 -17.19 -22.45
N ALA A 286 -0.39 -17.95 -21.78
CA ALA A 286 -1.71 -18.28 -22.29
C ALA A 286 -2.68 -17.07 -22.29
N THR A 287 -2.40 -16.02 -21.52
CA THR A 287 -3.35 -14.90 -21.30
C THR A 287 -2.93 -13.59 -21.96
N ARG A 288 -1.63 -13.32 -22.22
CA ARG A 288 -1.12 -12.32 -23.18
C ARG A 288 0.42 -12.35 -23.24
N PRO A 289 1.05 -12.57 -24.41
CA PRO A 289 2.50 -12.45 -24.55
C PRO A 289 2.85 -10.97 -24.65
N THR A 290 3.37 -10.37 -23.58
CA THR A 290 3.98 -9.04 -23.67
C THR A 290 5.47 -9.13 -23.35
N PRO A 291 6.36 -8.47 -24.13
CA PRO A 291 7.81 -8.55 -23.96
C PRO A 291 8.32 -8.14 -22.56
N ALA A 292 7.55 -7.33 -21.83
CA ALA A 292 7.88 -6.90 -20.47
C ALA A 292 7.88 -8.05 -19.45
N VAL A 293 7.02 -9.06 -19.63
CA VAL A 293 6.95 -10.23 -18.74
C VAL A 293 8.23 -11.06 -18.86
N PHE A 294 8.72 -11.27 -20.08
CA PHE A 294 9.97 -11.98 -20.33
C PHE A 294 11.17 -11.26 -19.74
N PHE A 295 11.24 -9.94 -19.88
CA PHE A 295 12.35 -9.15 -19.34
C PHE A 295 12.41 -9.24 -17.81
N VAL A 296 11.26 -9.22 -17.14
CA VAL A 296 11.16 -9.30 -15.68
C VAL A 296 11.45 -10.71 -15.15
N LEU A 297 10.95 -11.75 -15.82
CA LEU A 297 11.30 -13.15 -15.50
C LEU A 297 12.78 -13.43 -15.73
N TYR A 298 13.36 -12.87 -16.80
CA TYR A 298 14.78 -12.99 -17.08
C TYR A 298 15.64 -12.27 -16.04
N GLN A 299 15.24 -11.07 -15.58
CA GLN A 299 15.93 -10.37 -14.47
C GLN A 299 15.84 -11.13 -13.14
N ALA A 300 14.71 -11.77 -12.86
CA ALA A 300 14.54 -12.65 -11.70
C ALA A 300 15.48 -13.85 -11.78
N TYR A 301 15.55 -14.47 -12.96
CA TYR A 301 16.39 -15.63 -13.24
C TYR A 301 17.89 -15.28 -13.16
N ASP A 302 18.30 -14.15 -13.75
CA ASP A 302 19.69 -13.67 -13.75
C ASP A 302 20.16 -13.28 -12.34
N ARG A 303 19.26 -12.81 -11.46
CA ARG A 303 19.56 -12.59 -10.04
C ARG A 303 19.67 -13.88 -9.23
N CYS A 304 18.78 -14.84 -9.47
CA CYS A 304 18.93 -16.18 -8.91
C CYS A 304 20.27 -16.80 -9.34
N ASP A 305 20.65 -16.66 -10.61
CA ASP A 305 21.92 -17.16 -11.17
C ASP A 305 23.15 -16.44 -10.56
N ALA A 306 23.07 -15.11 -10.38
CA ALA A 306 24.12 -14.30 -9.78
C ALA A 306 24.34 -14.57 -8.28
N GLN A 307 23.29 -14.92 -7.52
CA GLN A 307 23.39 -15.29 -6.11
C GLN A 307 23.75 -16.76 -5.89
N LEU A 308 23.39 -17.66 -6.80
CA LEU A 308 23.65 -19.11 -6.69
C LEU A 308 24.97 -19.56 -7.33
N GLY A 309 25.71 -18.67 -8.00
CA GLY A 309 27.06 -18.96 -8.51
C GLY A 309 27.10 -20.09 -9.55
N PHE A 310 26.06 -20.24 -10.38
CA PHE A 310 25.95 -21.36 -11.33
C PHE A 310 26.93 -21.27 -12.52
N LYS A 311 27.70 -20.18 -12.67
CA LYS A 311 28.72 -20.06 -13.72
C LYS A 311 30.00 -20.87 -13.48
N GLU A 312 30.27 -21.40 -12.29
CA GLU A 312 31.47 -22.24 -12.07
C GLU A 312 31.24 -23.75 -12.19
N GLN A 313 29.99 -24.24 -12.33
CA GLN A 313 29.72 -25.67 -12.55
C GLN A 313 29.25 -26.02 -13.97
N GLY A 314 29.47 -25.12 -14.93
CA GLY A 314 29.27 -25.34 -16.37
C GLY A 314 30.50 -25.83 -17.13
N LYS A 315 31.54 -26.35 -16.46
CA LYS A 315 32.57 -27.17 -17.12
C LYS A 315 32.05 -28.61 -17.22
N ILE A 316 31.35 -28.90 -18.31
CA ILE A 316 31.44 -30.11 -19.15
C ILE A 316 30.34 -29.97 -20.19
N LEU A 317 30.74 -29.50 -21.37
CA LEU A 317 30.40 -30.05 -22.70
C LEU A 317 31.16 -29.18 -23.72
N SER A 318 32.49 -29.25 -23.63
CA SER A 318 33.34 -29.04 -24.79
C SER A 318 33.28 -30.34 -25.61
N GLU A 319 32.51 -30.35 -26.69
CA GLU A 319 32.76 -31.25 -27.81
C GLU A 319 32.09 -30.65 -29.05
N SER A 320 32.81 -29.70 -29.66
CA SER A 320 32.92 -29.69 -31.11
C SER A 320 33.47 -31.04 -31.55
N ASP A 321 32.62 -31.92 -32.07
CA ASP A 321 32.84 -32.62 -33.34
C ASP A 321 31.74 -33.65 -33.63
N GLN A 322 31.44 -33.79 -34.92
CA GLN A 322 30.70 -34.85 -35.60
C GLN A 322 29.19 -34.66 -35.84
N ILE A 323 28.89 -33.93 -36.92
CA ILE A 323 28.06 -34.50 -38.00
C ILE A 323 28.75 -34.19 -39.35
N GLN A 324 29.50 -35.16 -39.87
CA GLN A 324 29.66 -35.43 -41.30
C GLN A 324 29.12 -36.83 -41.55
N VAL A 325 28.04 -36.94 -42.33
CA VAL A 325 27.79 -37.81 -43.51
C VAL A 325 26.36 -37.51 -43.97
#